data_AF-A0A5E4ERN7-F1
#
_entry.id   AF-A0A5E4ERN7-F1
#
_cell.length_a   1.000
_cell.length_b   1.000
_cell.length_c   1.000
_cell.angle_alpha   90.00
_cell.angle_beta   90.00
_cell.angle_gamma   90.00
#
_symmetry.space_group_name_H-M   'P 1'
#
loop_
_entity.id
_entity.type
_entity.pdbx_description
1 polymer ?
#
loop_
_entity_poly.entity_id
_entity_poly.type
_entity_poly.pdbx_seq_one_letter_code
_entity_poly.pdbx_strand_id
1 'polypeptide(L)'
;MPPNLCTVVVFLLATMAYGGGAVGVNWGTTASHPLPPTKVVELLKSNNVTKVKLLDADPGVLEALSGSNLGVTVGIPNASLRTLNSSKKAAESWVHDNVTRYVSNGGSGVKIEYVAVGDEPFLQSYGEQFHPFVIGAAMNIHIALARAKLESKVKVVVPCSFDSFLSESGHPSKGHFRADLNRTMIELLTFLSKHSSPFFATISPFLSLHQNKNISLDFTLFKANAKPHNDSRRTYKNSFDLSYDILITALSTVGFPKMEIVVSQIGWPTDGAANATSSTAETFMKGLMEHLHSKSGTPLRPRDPPSETYIFSLLDEDQRSVSTGNFERHWGVFTFDGQAKYHFDFIQGSKNLVDAQNVEYLPSKWCVVNNNKDLSNATASSLEACSLADCTALSPGGSCSNISWPGNISYAFNSYYQQHNQSADSCNFGGLGLITTVDPSVDNCRFSVQLRTSLSDFLYPAYLTQWMTLLVTTILLSLTIFT
;
A
#
# COMPACT_ATOMS: atom_id res chain seq x y z
N MET A 1 -48.85 -3.19 -56.74
CA MET A 1 -48.12 -2.15 -55.98
C MET A 1 -48.21 -2.51 -54.50
N PRO A 2 -47.09 -2.77 -53.84
CA PRO A 2 -47.00 -2.39 -52.43
C PRO A 2 -45.72 -1.57 -52.20
N PRO A 3 -45.80 -0.58 -51.33
CA PRO A 3 -44.70 -0.36 -50.42
C PRO A 3 -45.25 -0.31 -48.99
N ASN A 4 -44.53 -0.93 -48.07
CA ASN A 4 -44.21 -0.40 -46.74
C ASN A 4 -43.50 -1.50 -45.96
N LEU A 5 -42.24 -1.74 -46.35
CA LEU A 5 -41.28 -2.45 -45.53
C LEU A 5 -40.76 -1.44 -44.52
N CYS A 6 -41.24 -1.52 -43.28
CA CYS A 6 -40.79 -0.69 -42.18
C CYS A 6 -39.45 -1.26 -41.68
N THR A 7 -38.34 -0.68 -42.13
CA THR A 7 -36.99 -1.06 -41.71
C THR A 7 -36.75 -0.52 -40.30
N VAL A 8 -36.88 -1.37 -39.29
CA VAL A 8 -36.44 -1.07 -37.91
C VAL A 8 -34.92 -1.17 -37.88
N VAL A 9 -34.25 -0.02 -37.94
CA VAL A 9 -32.80 0.09 -37.72
C VAL A 9 -32.56 0.03 -36.20
N VAL A 10 -32.16 -1.13 -35.71
CA VAL A 10 -31.65 -1.28 -34.34
C VAL A 10 -30.24 -0.68 -34.29
N PHE A 11 -30.11 0.51 -33.72
CA PHE A 11 -28.82 1.07 -33.33
C PHE A 11 -28.28 0.26 -32.14
N LEU A 12 -27.46 -0.75 -32.42
CA LEU A 12 -26.53 -1.32 -31.46
C LEU A 12 -25.46 -0.25 -31.15
N LEU A 13 -25.72 0.57 -30.14
CA LEU A 13 -24.67 1.30 -29.43
C LEU A 13 -23.80 0.25 -28.71
N ALA A 14 -22.86 -0.32 -29.44
CA ALA A 14 -21.70 -0.94 -28.83
C ALA A 14 -20.95 0.17 -28.10
N THR A 15 -21.24 0.35 -26.82
CA THR A 15 -20.31 1.02 -25.91
C THR A 15 -19.06 0.16 -25.90
N MET A 16 -18.11 0.48 -26.77
CA MET A 16 -16.72 0.13 -26.56
C MET A 16 -16.37 0.75 -25.21
N ALA A 17 -16.42 -0.07 -24.14
CA ALA A 17 -15.75 0.27 -22.91
C ALA A 17 -14.29 0.47 -23.30
N TYR A 18 -13.91 1.73 -23.47
CA TYR A 18 -12.57 2.11 -23.84
C TYR A 18 -11.69 1.68 -22.68
N GLY A 19 -11.00 0.55 -22.82
CA GLY A 19 -10.04 0.03 -21.85
C GLY A 19 -8.82 0.96 -21.78
N GLY A 20 -9.00 2.14 -21.21
CA GLY A 20 -7.89 2.89 -20.62
C GLY A 20 -7.58 2.28 -19.27
N GLY A 21 -6.29 2.06 -18.98
CA GLY A 21 -5.87 1.46 -17.72
C GLY A 21 -6.47 2.23 -16.53
N ALA A 22 -7.16 1.52 -15.64
CA ALA A 22 -7.82 2.15 -14.50
C ALA A 22 -6.77 2.47 -13.42
N VAL A 23 -6.81 3.69 -12.88
CA VAL A 23 -5.94 4.09 -11.77
C VAL A 23 -6.71 3.92 -10.46
N GLY A 24 -6.14 3.11 -9.57
CA GLY A 24 -6.62 2.90 -8.22
C GLY A 24 -5.59 3.32 -7.18
N VAL A 25 -5.90 3.09 -5.91
CA VAL A 25 -4.96 3.34 -4.79
C VAL A 25 -4.92 2.15 -3.85
N ASN A 26 -3.79 1.96 -3.18
CA ASN A 26 -3.71 1.11 -2.01
C ASN A 26 -4.21 1.90 -0.80
N TRP A 27 -5.18 1.34 -0.08
CA TRP A 27 -5.65 1.88 1.19
C TRP A 27 -5.12 0.99 2.32
N GLY A 28 -4.04 1.45 2.95
CA GLY A 28 -3.49 0.84 4.16
C GLY A 28 -4.15 1.41 5.42
N THR A 29 -4.30 0.57 6.44
CA THR A 29 -4.96 0.88 7.70
C THR A 29 -4.01 0.82 8.90
N THR A 30 -2.70 0.73 8.65
CA THR A 30 -1.68 0.58 9.69
C THR A 30 -1.37 1.93 10.35
N ALA A 31 -2.35 2.47 11.07
CA ALA A 31 -2.26 3.76 11.74
C ALA A 31 -2.73 3.67 13.20
N SER A 32 -2.10 4.45 14.09
CA SER A 32 -2.47 4.56 15.50
C SER A 32 -3.82 5.24 15.68
N HIS A 33 -4.11 6.25 14.85
CA HIS A 33 -5.35 7.00 14.81
C HIS A 33 -5.84 7.13 13.37
N PRO A 34 -6.42 6.06 12.80
CA PRO A 34 -6.80 6.04 11.38
C PRO A 34 -7.93 7.03 11.09
N LEU A 35 -7.90 7.63 9.90
CA LEU A 35 -9.04 8.39 9.37
C LEU A 35 -10.26 7.44 9.25
N PRO A 36 -11.45 7.82 9.74
CA PRO A 36 -12.62 6.94 9.72
C PRO A 36 -12.91 6.38 8.31
N PRO A 37 -13.24 5.08 8.16
CA PRO A 37 -13.42 4.48 6.83
C PRO A 37 -14.44 5.20 5.93
N THR A 38 -15.52 5.74 6.49
CA THR A 38 -16.50 6.53 5.75
C THR A 38 -15.89 7.80 5.16
N LYS A 39 -15.00 8.48 5.91
CA LYS A 39 -14.26 9.65 5.45
C LYS A 39 -13.26 9.30 4.35
N VAL A 40 -12.62 8.13 4.44
CA VAL A 40 -11.74 7.66 3.37
C VAL A 40 -12.53 7.36 2.10
N VAL A 41 -13.72 6.77 2.20
CA VAL A 41 -14.60 6.56 1.03
C VAL A 41 -15.07 7.88 0.41
N GLU A 42 -15.38 8.90 1.24
CA GLU A 42 -15.65 10.27 0.77
C GLU A 42 -14.44 10.84 0.01
N LEU A 43 -13.23 10.70 0.59
CA LEU A 43 -11.97 11.18 0.01
C LEU A 43 -11.67 10.51 -1.34
N LEU A 44 -11.87 9.19 -1.44
CA LEU A 44 -11.69 8.44 -2.69
C LEU A 44 -12.63 8.97 -3.78
N LYS A 45 -13.91 9.16 -3.44
CA LYS A 45 -14.93 9.66 -4.37
C LYS A 45 -14.67 11.12 -4.78
N SER A 46 -14.28 11.99 -3.86
CA SER A 46 -13.99 13.40 -4.16
C SER A 46 -12.80 13.57 -5.12
N ASN A 47 -11.89 12.59 -5.12
CA ASN A 47 -10.72 12.55 -5.99
C ASN A 47 -10.89 11.65 -7.24
N ASN A 48 -12.13 11.22 -7.54
CA ASN A 48 -12.47 10.35 -8.68
C ASN A 48 -11.69 9.03 -8.74
N VAL A 49 -11.23 8.53 -7.59
CA VAL A 49 -10.64 7.20 -7.51
C VAL A 49 -11.76 6.17 -7.67
N THR A 50 -11.57 5.19 -8.54
CA THR A 50 -12.61 4.19 -8.87
C THR A 50 -12.29 2.80 -8.36
N LYS A 51 -11.04 2.56 -7.94
CA LYS A 51 -10.55 1.27 -7.47
C LYS A 51 -9.70 1.42 -6.22
N VAL A 52 -9.84 0.49 -5.30
CA VAL A 52 -9.06 0.42 -4.07
C VAL A 52 -8.55 -0.99 -3.82
N LYS A 53 -7.29 -1.09 -3.41
CA LYS A 53 -6.68 -2.34 -2.96
C LYS A 53 -6.42 -2.26 -1.46
N LEU A 54 -7.02 -3.19 -0.72
CA LEU A 54 -6.87 -3.34 0.72
C LEU A 54 -5.75 -4.35 1.01
N LEU A 55 -5.05 -4.18 2.14
CA LEU A 55 -4.05 -5.13 2.62
C LEU A 55 -4.68 -6.33 3.35
N ASP A 56 -5.87 -6.14 3.91
CA ASP A 56 -6.64 -7.16 4.61
C ASP A 56 -8.15 -7.06 4.30
N ALA A 57 -8.97 -7.69 5.14
CA ALA A 57 -10.42 -7.72 5.04
C ALA A 57 -11.08 -7.12 6.29
N ASP A 58 -10.64 -5.92 6.70
CA ASP A 58 -11.25 -5.23 7.84
C ASP A 58 -12.78 -5.04 7.64
N PRO A 59 -13.61 -5.48 8.60
CA PRO A 59 -15.05 -5.42 8.45
C PRO A 59 -15.61 -4.00 8.41
N GLY A 60 -15.02 -3.06 9.17
CA GLY A 60 -15.47 -1.65 9.18
C GLY A 60 -15.17 -0.94 7.86
N VAL A 61 -14.01 -1.25 7.25
CA VAL A 61 -13.65 -0.79 5.91
C VAL A 61 -14.57 -1.38 4.85
N LEU A 62 -14.82 -2.69 4.87
CA LEU A 62 -15.72 -3.34 3.92
C LEU A 62 -17.16 -2.83 4.05
N GLU A 63 -17.64 -2.59 5.27
CA GLU A 63 -18.96 -1.98 5.51
C GLU A 63 -19.03 -0.57 4.93
N ALA A 64 -18.02 0.27 5.16
CA ALA A 64 -17.97 1.62 4.60
C ALA A 64 -17.90 1.65 3.06
N LEU A 65 -17.29 0.63 2.45
CA LEU A 65 -17.23 0.47 0.98
C LEU A 65 -18.54 -0.02 0.36
N SER A 66 -19.49 -0.50 1.17
CA SER A 66 -20.77 -1.03 0.67
C SER A 66 -21.57 0.06 -0.05
N GLY A 67 -22.05 -0.23 -1.27
CA GLY A 67 -22.79 0.74 -2.08
C GLY A 67 -21.93 1.92 -2.61
N SER A 68 -20.62 1.91 -2.40
CA SER A 68 -19.72 2.96 -2.91
C SER A 68 -19.51 2.89 -4.43
N ASN A 69 -19.75 1.73 -5.04
CA ASN A 69 -19.44 1.36 -6.43
C ASN A 69 -17.94 1.40 -6.80
N LEU A 70 -17.05 1.51 -5.80
CA LEU A 70 -15.61 1.36 -5.97
C LEU A 70 -15.26 -0.12 -6.23
N GLY A 71 -14.40 -0.40 -7.21
CA GLY A 71 -13.84 -1.73 -7.40
C GLY A 71 -12.87 -2.06 -6.26
N VAL A 72 -13.05 -3.20 -5.60
CA VAL A 72 -12.27 -3.56 -4.41
C VAL A 72 -11.43 -4.80 -4.66
N THR A 73 -10.13 -4.69 -4.40
CA THR A 73 -9.25 -5.84 -4.16
C THR A 73 -9.14 -6.06 -2.66
N VAL A 74 -9.56 -7.23 -2.17
CA VAL A 74 -9.47 -7.59 -0.75
C VAL A 74 -8.20 -8.41 -0.50
N GLY A 75 -7.39 -8.00 0.47
CA GLY A 75 -6.13 -8.67 0.80
C GLY A 75 -6.29 -9.83 1.78
N ILE A 76 -5.44 -10.84 1.63
CA ILE A 76 -5.23 -11.90 2.62
C ILE A 76 -3.85 -11.68 3.24
N PRO A 77 -3.76 -11.39 4.55
CA PRO A 77 -2.48 -11.23 5.21
C PRO A 77 -1.60 -12.48 5.14
N ASN A 78 -0.28 -12.29 5.07
CA ASN A 78 0.71 -13.38 4.97
C ASN A 78 0.58 -14.43 6.10
N ALA A 79 0.21 -14.00 7.31
CA ALA A 79 0.00 -14.88 8.46
C ALA A 79 -1.10 -15.94 8.24
N SER A 80 -2.06 -15.68 7.33
CA SER A 80 -3.17 -16.60 7.04
C SER A 80 -2.80 -17.69 6.02
N LEU A 81 -1.72 -17.50 5.26
CA LEU A 81 -1.39 -18.35 4.10
C LEU A 81 -1.22 -19.82 4.47
N ARG A 82 -0.56 -20.11 5.60
CA ARG A 82 -0.34 -21.49 6.07
C ARG A 82 -1.65 -22.22 6.35
N THR A 83 -2.59 -21.55 7.03
CA THR A 83 -3.89 -22.12 7.39
C THR A 83 -4.78 -22.29 6.17
N LEU A 84 -4.81 -21.30 5.28
CA LEU A 84 -5.61 -21.34 4.06
C LEU A 84 -5.08 -22.37 3.05
N ASN A 85 -3.78 -22.62 3.04
CA ASN A 85 -3.17 -23.69 2.26
C ASN A 85 -3.54 -25.08 2.78
N SER A 86 -3.51 -25.29 4.10
CA SER A 86 -3.71 -26.62 4.71
C SER A 86 -5.18 -27.02 4.86
N SER A 87 -6.10 -26.06 4.90
CA SER A 87 -7.52 -26.32 5.19
C SER A 87 -8.47 -25.66 4.20
N LYS A 88 -9.12 -26.48 3.36
CA LYS A 88 -10.21 -26.04 2.47
C LYS A 88 -11.37 -25.40 3.25
N LYS A 89 -11.70 -25.96 4.42
CA LYS A 89 -12.77 -25.40 5.28
C LYS A 89 -12.41 -24.01 5.81
N ALA A 90 -11.14 -23.78 6.14
CA ALA A 90 -10.69 -22.44 6.54
C ALA A 90 -10.80 -21.44 5.38
N ALA A 91 -10.44 -21.85 4.16
CA ALA A 91 -10.62 -21.02 2.96
C ALA A 91 -12.11 -20.72 2.66
N GLU A 92 -12.99 -21.70 2.86
CA GLU A 92 -14.44 -21.50 2.73
C GLU A 92 -14.98 -20.52 3.78
N SER A 93 -14.56 -20.64 5.03
CA SER A 93 -14.94 -19.69 6.09
C SER A 93 -14.45 -18.29 5.75
N TRP A 94 -13.18 -18.16 5.34
CA TRP A 94 -12.62 -16.86 4.97
C TRP A 94 -13.39 -16.21 3.81
N VAL A 95 -13.70 -16.96 2.75
CA VAL A 95 -14.51 -16.46 1.62
C VAL A 95 -15.92 -16.12 2.08
N HIS A 96 -16.52 -16.93 2.96
CA HIS A 96 -17.85 -16.64 3.50
C HIS A 96 -17.86 -15.29 4.21
N ASP A 97 -16.97 -15.14 5.20
CA ASP A 97 -16.96 -14.04 6.16
C ASP A 97 -16.51 -12.72 5.52
N ASN A 98 -15.59 -12.77 4.55
CA ASN A 98 -14.92 -11.59 3.99
C ASN A 98 -15.33 -11.25 2.56
N VAL A 99 -15.96 -12.17 1.83
CA VAL A 99 -16.39 -11.93 0.45
C VAL A 99 -17.90 -12.07 0.32
N THR A 100 -18.45 -13.26 0.58
CA THR A 100 -19.88 -13.50 0.30
C THR A 100 -20.81 -12.64 1.15
N ARG A 101 -20.41 -12.33 2.39
CA ARG A 101 -21.14 -11.47 3.31
C ARG A 101 -21.33 -10.04 2.78
N TYR A 102 -20.36 -9.54 2.02
CA TYR A 102 -20.31 -8.15 1.57
C TYR A 102 -20.74 -7.97 0.11
N VAL A 103 -20.60 -8.99 -0.74
CA VAL A 103 -21.04 -8.94 -2.13
C VAL A 103 -22.57 -9.05 -2.19
N SER A 104 -23.24 -8.02 -2.72
CA SER A 104 -24.70 -8.03 -2.97
C SER A 104 -24.99 -8.04 -4.47
N ASN A 105 -26.00 -8.82 -4.88
CA ASN A 105 -26.45 -8.88 -6.27
C ASN A 105 -27.31 -7.66 -6.72
N GLY A 106 -27.64 -6.75 -5.79
CA GLY A 106 -28.55 -5.61 -6.02
C GLY A 106 -27.92 -4.21 -5.96
N GLY A 107 -26.60 -4.10 -6.09
CA GLY A 107 -25.89 -2.79 -6.08
C GLY A 107 -25.68 -2.15 -4.69
N SER A 108 -26.21 -2.77 -3.63
CA SER A 108 -26.07 -2.29 -2.24
C SER A 108 -24.81 -2.79 -1.51
N GLY A 109 -24.07 -3.72 -2.10
CA GLY A 109 -22.91 -4.40 -1.49
C GLY A 109 -21.58 -3.83 -1.95
N VAL A 110 -20.49 -4.46 -1.52
CA VAL A 110 -19.14 -4.15 -1.97
C VAL A 110 -18.89 -4.78 -3.34
N LYS A 111 -18.35 -4.00 -4.27
CA LYS A 111 -17.96 -4.48 -5.61
C LYS A 111 -16.55 -5.09 -5.55
N ILE A 112 -16.45 -6.27 -4.96
CA ILE A 112 -15.20 -7.03 -4.89
C ILE A 112 -14.88 -7.60 -6.28
N GLU A 113 -13.70 -7.27 -6.81
CA GLU A 113 -13.22 -7.71 -8.13
C GLU A 113 -12.08 -8.73 -7.99
N TYR A 114 -11.24 -8.57 -6.96
CA TYR A 114 -10.09 -9.43 -6.71
C TYR A 114 -9.97 -9.84 -5.25
N VAL A 115 -9.44 -11.04 -5.02
CA VAL A 115 -8.85 -11.48 -3.74
C VAL A 115 -7.36 -11.63 -3.94
N ALA A 116 -6.56 -10.80 -3.26
CA ALA A 116 -5.11 -10.82 -3.29
C ALA A 116 -4.57 -11.74 -2.20
N VAL A 117 -4.00 -12.87 -2.59
CA VAL A 117 -3.51 -13.91 -1.67
C VAL A 117 -2.08 -13.59 -1.24
N GLY A 118 -1.94 -13.01 -0.05
CA GLY A 118 -0.66 -12.54 0.49
C GLY A 118 -0.42 -11.05 0.23
N ASP A 119 0.42 -10.46 1.06
CA ASP A 119 1.00 -9.13 0.86
C ASP A 119 2.47 -9.29 0.50
N GLU A 120 2.76 -9.25 -0.80
CA GLU A 120 4.09 -9.47 -1.37
C GLU A 120 4.82 -10.72 -0.78
N PRO A 121 4.19 -11.92 -0.75
CA PRO A 121 4.71 -13.09 -0.03
C PRO A 121 6.01 -13.67 -0.61
N PHE A 122 6.49 -13.11 -1.73
CA PHE A 122 7.72 -13.49 -2.42
C PHE A 122 8.92 -12.58 -2.13
N LEU A 123 8.72 -11.55 -1.29
CA LEU A 123 9.77 -10.61 -0.89
C LEU A 123 11.00 -11.37 -0.37
N GLN A 124 12.19 -11.02 -0.88
CA GLN A 124 13.40 -11.80 -0.61
C GLN A 124 13.73 -11.87 0.88
N SER A 125 13.43 -10.81 1.63
CA SER A 125 13.67 -10.74 3.08
C SER A 125 12.85 -11.74 3.90
N TYR A 126 11.73 -12.23 3.38
CA TYR A 126 10.92 -13.26 4.04
C TYR A 126 11.48 -14.67 3.87
N GLY A 127 12.40 -14.89 2.92
CA GLY A 127 12.86 -16.23 2.56
C GLY A 127 11.69 -17.18 2.34
N GLU A 128 11.75 -18.38 2.92
CA GLU A 128 10.72 -19.42 2.75
C GLU A 128 9.52 -19.29 3.71
N GLN A 129 9.38 -18.18 4.45
CA GLN A 129 8.35 -18.04 5.47
C GLN A 129 6.92 -18.14 4.91
N PHE A 130 6.70 -17.62 3.70
CA PHE A 130 5.36 -17.48 3.12
C PHE A 130 5.19 -18.15 1.76
N HIS A 131 6.12 -17.97 0.82
CA HIS A 131 5.95 -18.46 -0.57
C HIS A 131 5.61 -19.95 -0.73
N PRO A 132 6.05 -20.89 0.14
CA PRO A 132 5.67 -22.31 0.01
C PRO A 132 4.17 -22.59 0.17
N PHE A 133 3.41 -21.67 0.77
CA PHE A 133 1.98 -21.85 1.06
C PHE A 133 1.06 -21.12 0.06
N VAL A 134 1.62 -20.23 -0.76
CA VAL A 134 0.83 -19.27 -1.56
C VAL A 134 -0.03 -19.97 -2.61
N ILE A 135 0.54 -20.90 -3.38
CA ILE A 135 -0.18 -21.53 -4.50
C ILE A 135 -1.36 -22.37 -4.02
N GLY A 136 -1.17 -23.16 -2.97
CA GLY A 136 -2.27 -23.97 -2.44
C GLY A 136 -3.31 -23.12 -1.68
N ALA A 137 -2.91 -22.03 -1.01
CA ALA A 137 -3.86 -21.06 -0.48
C ALA A 137 -4.71 -20.42 -1.59
N ALA A 138 -4.07 -19.97 -2.68
CA ALA A 138 -4.77 -19.37 -3.83
C ALA A 138 -5.73 -20.37 -4.49
N MET A 139 -5.32 -21.62 -4.64
CA MET A 139 -6.17 -22.70 -5.15
C MET A 139 -7.39 -22.94 -4.25
N ASN A 140 -7.19 -23.01 -2.93
CA ASN A 140 -8.29 -23.24 -1.98
C ASN A 140 -9.27 -22.07 -1.95
N ILE A 141 -8.79 -20.82 -2.00
CA ILE A 141 -9.63 -19.63 -2.12
C ILE A 141 -10.41 -19.64 -3.43
N HIS A 142 -9.78 -19.98 -4.56
CA HIS A 142 -10.47 -20.09 -5.83
C HIS A 142 -11.59 -21.14 -5.79
N ILE A 143 -11.33 -22.31 -5.22
CA ILE A 143 -12.34 -23.37 -5.04
C ILE A 143 -13.51 -22.88 -4.16
N ALA A 144 -13.22 -22.16 -3.07
CA ALA A 144 -14.24 -21.60 -2.20
C ALA A 144 -15.10 -20.54 -2.92
N LEU A 145 -14.49 -19.66 -3.71
CA LEU A 145 -15.22 -18.70 -4.56
C LEU A 145 -16.11 -19.40 -5.59
N ALA A 146 -15.62 -20.48 -6.21
CA ALA A 146 -16.39 -21.28 -7.15
C ALA A 146 -17.61 -21.97 -6.49
N ARG A 147 -17.44 -22.49 -5.27
CA ARG A 147 -18.55 -23.04 -4.47
C ARG A 147 -19.59 -21.98 -4.11
N ALA A 148 -19.14 -20.75 -3.88
CA ALA A 148 -19.99 -19.59 -3.66
C ALA A 148 -20.58 -18.98 -4.95
N LYS A 149 -20.25 -19.52 -6.13
CA LYS A 149 -20.68 -19.02 -7.46
C LYS A 149 -20.20 -17.58 -7.75
N LEU A 150 -19.01 -17.24 -7.27
CA LEU A 150 -18.40 -15.91 -7.42
C LEU A 150 -17.17 -15.91 -8.33
N GLU A 151 -16.71 -17.04 -8.84
CA GLU A 151 -15.47 -17.21 -9.62
C GLU A 151 -15.45 -16.44 -10.96
N SER A 152 -16.62 -16.09 -11.48
CA SER A 152 -16.76 -15.24 -12.67
C SER A 152 -16.67 -13.74 -12.36
N LYS A 153 -16.98 -13.35 -11.11
CA LYS A 153 -17.01 -11.95 -10.65
C LYS A 153 -15.76 -11.55 -9.87
N VAL A 154 -15.23 -12.48 -9.06
CA VAL A 154 -14.10 -12.28 -8.16
C VAL A 154 -12.95 -13.17 -8.60
N LYS A 155 -11.84 -12.55 -9.01
CA LYS A 155 -10.63 -13.27 -9.45
C LYS A 155 -9.62 -13.39 -8.31
N VAL A 156 -8.90 -14.50 -8.28
CA VAL A 156 -7.80 -14.72 -7.32
C VAL A 156 -6.50 -14.27 -7.96
N VAL A 157 -5.77 -13.40 -7.27
CA VAL A 157 -4.46 -12.88 -7.69
C VAL A 157 -3.44 -13.04 -6.56
N VAL A 158 -2.17 -12.92 -6.89
CA VAL A 158 -1.07 -12.98 -5.92
C VAL A 158 -0.16 -11.77 -6.18
N PRO A 159 -0.03 -10.82 -5.24
CA PRO A 159 0.87 -9.68 -5.39
C PRO A 159 2.33 -10.13 -5.38
N CYS A 160 3.06 -9.90 -6.47
CA CYS A 160 4.48 -10.18 -6.56
C CYS A 160 5.31 -8.94 -6.25
N SER A 161 6.29 -9.09 -5.35
CA SER A 161 7.19 -8.01 -4.94
C SER A 161 8.07 -7.52 -6.08
N PHE A 162 8.57 -6.28 -5.95
CA PHE A 162 9.48 -5.67 -6.93
C PHE A 162 10.79 -6.46 -7.14
N ASP A 163 11.21 -7.26 -6.15
CA ASP A 163 12.43 -8.09 -6.17
C ASP A 163 12.17 -9.55 -6.59
N SER A 164 10.95 -9.87 -7.02
CA SER A 164 10.60 -11.20 -7.55
C SER A 164 11.16 -11.43 -8.97
N PHE A 165 11.41 -10.35 -9.71
CA PHE A 165 11.98 -10.35 -11.06
C PHE A 165 13.12 -9.34 -11.14
N LEU A 166 14.22 -9.69 -11.80
CA LEU A 166 15.47 -8.95 -11.74
C LEU A 166 16.17 -8.97 -13.11
N SER A 167 17.16 -8.09 -13.25
CA SER A 167 18.16 -8.13 -14.33
C SER A 167 19.48 -7.64 -13.77
N GLU A 168 20.46 -8.53 -13.61
CA GLU A 168 21.77 -8.19 -13.03
C GLU A 168 22.51 -7.14 -13.87
N SER A 169 22.27 -7.14 -15.18
CA SER A 169 22.83 -6.16 -16.11
C SER A 169 22.06 -4.83 -16.16
N GLY A 170 20.86 -4.77 -15.55
CA GLY A 170 19.94 -3.64 -15.68
C GLY A 170 19.26 -3.53 -17.06
N HIS A 171 19.48 -4.48 -17.96
CA HIS A 171 18.85 -4.51 -19.28
C HIS A 171 17.55 -5.33 -19.27
N PRO A 172 16.41 -4.80 -19.76
CA PRO A 172 15.15 -5.53 -19.84
C PRO A 172 15.20 -6.87 -20.56
N SER A 173 15.99 -6.99 -21.64
CA SER A 173 16.19 -8.20 -22.44
C SER A 173 16.82 -9.36 -21.67
N LYS A 174 17.34 -9.11 -20.47
CA LYS A 174 17.89 -10.10 -19.55
C LYS A 174 17.00 -10.36 -18.34
N GLY A 175 15.77 -9.85 -18.33
CA GLY A 175 14.84 -10.03 -17.22
C GLY A 175 14.48 -11.49 -16.98
N HIS A 176 14.54 -11.93 -15.73
CA HIS A 176 14.08 -13.24 -15.29
C HIS A 176 13.52 -13.18 -13.86
N PHE A 177 12.77 -14.22 -13.48
CA PHE A 177 12.38 -14.39 -12.08
C PHE A 177 13.58 -14.81 -11.22
N ARG A 178 13.52 -14.49 -9.93
CA ARG A 178 14.53 -14.92 -8.96
C ARG A 178 14.63 -16.46 -8.96
N ALA A 179 15.85 -16.98 -8.88
CA ALA A 179 16.11 -18.41 -9.12
C ALA A 179 15.37 -19.35 -8.14
N ASP A 180 15.26 -18.93 -6.87
CA ASP A 180 14.50 -19.61 -5.81
C ASP A 180 12.98 -19.62 -6.06
N LEU A 181 12.47 -18.67 -6.84
CA LEU A 181 11.05 -18.56 -7.16
C LEU A 181 10.66 -19.21 -8.49
N ASN A 182 11.61 -19.58 -9.36
CA ASN A 182 11.33 -20.02 -10.73
C ASN A 182 10.23 -21.08 -10.83
N ARG A 183 10.31 -22.15 -10.02
CA ARG A 183 9.28 -23.20 -10.02
C ARG A 183 7.93 -22.67 -9.54
N THR A 184 7.92 -21.96 -8.42
CA THR A 184 6.71 -21.37 -7.82
C THR A 184 6.03 -20.38 -8.78
N MET A 185 6.81 -19.59 -9.52
CA MET A 185 6.29 -18.63 -10.50
C MET A 185 5.67 -19.33 -11.72
N ILE A 186 6.25 -20.43 -12.20
CA ILE A 186 5.62 -21.23 -13.27
C ILE A 186 4.28 -21.81 -12.79
N GLU A 187 4.22 -22.33 -11.56
CA GLU A 187 2.99 -22.84 -10.95
C GLU A 187 1.94 -21.72 -10.79
N LEU A 188 2.35 -20.54 -10.33
CA LEU A 188 1.50 -19.35 -10.22
C LEU A 188 0.95 -18.91 -11.58
N LEU A 189 1.82 -18.74 -12.58
CA LEU A 189 1.42 -18.26 -13.90
C LEU A 189 0.49 -19.25 -14.61
N THR A 190 0.72 -20.56 -14.41
CA THR A 190 -0.19 -21.61 -14.88
C THR A 190 -1.57 -21.47 -14.23
N PHE A 191 -1.61 -21.26 -12.91
CA PHE A 191 -2.86 -21.02 -12.18
C PHE A 191 -3.58 -19.76 -12.68
N LEU A 192 -2.89 -18.61 -12.74
CA LEU A 192 -3.47 -17.34 -13.18
C LEU A 192 -4.01 -17.44 -14.61
N SER A 193 -3.23 -18.01 -15.52
CA SER A 193 -3.64 -18.21 -16.92
C SER A 193 -4.88 -19.09 -17.04
N LYS A 194 -4.93 -20.20 -16.29
CA LYS A 194 -6.08 -21.13 -16.27
C LYS A 194 -7.38 -20.46 -15.81
N HIS A 195 -7.29 -19.49 -14.89
CA HIS A 195 -8.45 -18.84 -14.27
C HIS A 195 -8.74 -17.44 -14.81
N SER A 196 -8.00 -17.02 -15.85
CA SER A 196 -8.07 -15.68 -16.45
C SER A 196 -7.90 -14.58 -15.41
N SER A 197 -6.93 -14.76 -14.52
CA SER A 197 -6.49 -13.75 -13.55
C SER A 197 -5.25 -13.02 -14.07
N PRO A 198 -5.13 -11.71 -13.84
CA PRO A 198 -3.92 -10.96 -14.18
C PRO A 198 -2.78 -11.26 -13.20
N PHE A 199 -1.56 -10.94 -13.63
CA PHE A 199 -0.37 -10.94 -12.78
C PHE A 199 -0.24 -9.60 -12.06
N PHE A 200 -0.37 -9.62 -10.73
CA PHE A 200 -0.18 -8.43 -9.89
C PHE A 200 1.31 -8.28 -9.58
N ALA A 201 1.89 -7.15 -9.97
CA ALA A 201 3.30 -6.86 -9.72
C ALA A 201 3.47 -5.50 -9.05
N THR A 202 4.35 -5.42 -8.06
CA THR A 202 4.85 -4.15 -7.55
C THR A 202 5.97 -3.65 -8.44
N ILE A 203 5.87 -2.40 -8.89
CA ILE A 203 6.93 -1.71 -9.62
C ILE A 203 7.43 -0.59 -8.70
N SER A 204 8.68 -0.68 -8.25
CA SER A 204 9.25 0.29 -7.31
C SER A 204 10.49 0.99 -7.86
N PRO A 205 10.30 2.11 -8.60
CA PRO A 205 11.39 2.96 -9.06
C PRO A 205 12.23 3.54 -7.91
N PHE A 206 11.61 3.91 -6.80
CA PHE A 206 12.29 4.41 -5.60
C PHE A 206 13.28 3.39 -5.03
N LEU A 207 12.83 2.15 -4.80
CA LEU A 207 13.72 1.09 -4.29
C LEU A 207 14.81 0.74 -5.30
N SER A 208 14.47 0.72 -6.60
CA SER A 208 15.44 0.49 -7.68
C SER A 208 16.54 1.56 -7.70
N LEU A 209 16.21 2.84 -7.49
CA LEU A 209 17.17 3.93 -7.39
C LEU A 209 18.12 3.76 -6.20
N HIS A 210 17.60 3.34 -5.04
CA HIS A 210 18.40 3.13 -3.84
C HIS A 210 19.32 1.90 -3.94
N GLN A 211 18.91 0.87 -4.68
CA GLN A 211 19.68 -0.36 -4.85
C GLN A 211 20.66 -0.31 -6.03
N ASN A 212 20.37 0.48 -7.07
CA ASN A 212 21.17 0.53 -8.30
C ASN A 212 21.72 1.93 -8.58
N LYS A 213 23.02 2.12 -8.30
CA LYS A 213 23.74 3.38 -8.53
C LYS A 213 23.84 3.81 -10.00
N ASN A 214 23.54 2.92 -10.95
CA ASN A 214 23.54 3.25 -12.38
C ASN A 214 22.23 3.91 -12.85
N ILE A 215 21.19 3.90 -12.01
CA ILE A 215 19.93 4.58 -12.28
C ILE A 215 20.01 6.00 -11.71
N SER A 216 19.77 7.01 -12.54
CA SER A 216 19.76 8.40 -12.09
C SER A 216 18.40 8.80 -11.52
N LEU A 217 18.40 9.77 -10.61
CA LEU A 217 17.16 10.36 -10.09
C LEU A 217 16.33 10.93 -11.24
N ASP A 218 16.94 11.70 -12.15
CA ASP A 218 16.24 12.31 -13.29
C ASP A 218 15.54 11.27 -14.20
N PHE A 219 16.18 10.13 -14.45
CA PHE A 219 15.59 9.00 -15.19
C PHE A 219 14.41 8.37 -14.45
N THR A 220 14.49 8.35 -13.12
CA THR A 220 13.43 7.80 -12.29
C THR A 220 12.23 8.74 -12.18
N LEU A 221 12.45 10.05 -12.30
CA LEU A 221 11.44 11.10 -12.21
C LEU A 221 10.86 11.54 -13.57
N PHE A 222 11.02 10.73 -14.61
CA PHE A 222 10.50 11.03 -15.97
C PHE A 222 10.98 12.36 -16.56
N LYS A 223 12.14 12.90 -16.14
CA LYS A 223 12.60 14.21 -16.63
C LYS A 223 13.00 14.14 -18.11
N ALA A 224 12.62 15.14 -18.89
CA ALA A 224 12.86 15.18 -20.34
C ALA A 224 14.35 15.14 -20.73
N ASN A 225 15.23 15.66 -19.88
CA ASN A 225 16.69 15.67 -20.08
C ASN A 225 17.40 14.44 -19.47
N ALA A 226 16.66 13.47 -18.93
CA ALA A 226 17.25 12.27 -18.38
C ALA A 226 18.02 11.48 -19.45
N LYS A 227 19.19 10.95 -19.07
CA LYS A 227 19.97 10.09 -19.96
C LYS A 227 19.18 8.79 -20.20
N PRO A 228 18.86 8.46 -21.46
CA PRO A 228 18.12 7.24 -21.75
C PRO A 228 18.99 6.00 -21.55
N HIS A 229 18.34 4.89 -21.22
CA HIS A 229 18.97 3.57 -21.15
C HIS A 229 18.66 2.79 -22.43
N ASN A 230 19.70 2.30 -23.09
CA ASN A 230 19.55 1.51 -24.31
C ASN A 230 19.72 0.04 -24.01
N ASP A 231 18.84 -0.78 -24.56
CA ASP A 231 18.96 -2.23 -24.55
C ASP A 231 18.61 -2.77 -25.93
N SER A 232 19.64 -3.30 -26.60
CA SER A 232 19.55 -3.79 -27.97
C SER A 232 19.04 -2.69 -28.93
N ARG A 233 17.83 -2.82 -29.48
CA ARG A 233 17.21 -1.83 -30.39
C ARG A 233 16.16 -0.95 -29.70
N ARG A 234 16.08 -1.01 -28.37
CA ARG A 234 15.06 -0.31 -27.56
C ARG A 234 15.74 0.76 -26.73
N THR A 235 15.05 1.89 -26.60
CA THR A 235 15.48 3.03 -25.80
C THR A 235 14.42 3.31 -24.75
N TYR A 236 14.84 3.25 -23.49
CA TYR A 236 14.02 3.53 -22.32
C TYR A 236 14.31 4.94 -21.86
N LYS A 237 13.25 5.72 -21.62
CA LYS A 237 13.34 7.12 -21.20
C LYS A 237 13.06 7.33 -19.71
N ASN A 238 12.52 6.32 -19.05
CA ASN A 238 12.19 6.34 -17.63
C ASN A 238 12.35 4.93 -17.04
N SER A 239 12.43 4.87 -15.71
CA SER A 239 12.62 3.61 -14.97
C SER A 239 11.36 2.75 -14.91
N PHE A 240 10.16 3.33 -15.03
CA PHE A 240 8.92 2.55 -15.09
C PHE A 240 8.91 1.60 -16.28
N ASP A 241 9.14 2.11 -17.49
CA ASP A 241 9.24 1.32 -18.72
C ASP A 241 10.33 0.25 -18.61
N LEU A 242 11.47 0.61 -18.01
CA LEU A 242 12.60 -0.30 -17.81
C LEU A 242 12.20 -1.49 -16.93
N SER A 243 11.65 -1.23 -15.74
CA SER A 243 11.24 -2.27 -14.80
C SER A 243 10.07 -3.11 -15.31
N TYR A 244 9.10 -2.48 -15.97
CA TYR A 244 7.96 -3.18 -16.55
C TYR A 244 8.40 -4.13 -17.68
N ASP A 245 9.35 -3.72 -18.52
CA ASP A 245 9.89 -4.55 -19.60
C ASP A 245 10.83 -5.68 -19.10
N ILE A 246 11.49 -5.50 -17.95
CA ILE A 246 12.17 -6.61 -17.24
C ILE A 246 11.13 -7.67 -16.87
N LEU A 247 9.99 -7.28 -16.29
CA LEU A 247 8.90 -8.20 -15.95
C LEU A 247 8.31 -8.89 -17.18
N ILE A 248 8.06 -8.16 -18.27
CA ILE A 248 7.57 -8.77 -19.53
C ILE A 248 8.55 -9.82 -20.04
N THR A 249 9.85 -9.54 -19.99
CA THR A 249 10.88 -10.49 -20.41
C THR A 249 10.92 -11.71 -19.50
N ALA A 250 10.81 -11.52 -18.18
CA ALA A 250 10.74 -12.61 -17.21
C ALA A 250 9.53 -13.54 -17.49
N LEU A 251 8.35 -12.95 -17.68
CA LEU A 251 7.12 -13.67 -18.04
C LEU A 251 7.25 -14.43 -19.37
N SER A 252 7.84 -13.79 -20.37
CA SER A 252 8.05 -14.39 -21.70
C SER A 252 9.01 -15.58 -21.64
N THR A 253 10.07 -15.47 -20.85
CA THR A 253 11.11 -16.51 -20.68
C THR A 253 10.53 -17.80 -20.09
N VAL A 254 9.53 -17.69 -19.21
CA VAL A 254 8.83 -18.84 -18.61
C VAL A 254 7.56 -19.24 -19.35
N GLY A 255 7.32 -18.70 -20.56
CA GLY A 255 6.27 -19.16 -21.47
C GLY A 255 4.93 -18.41 -21.39
N PHE A 256 4.87 -17.26 -20.70
CA PHE A 256 3.64 -16.47 -20.54
C PHE A 256 3.75 -15.04 -21.12
N PRO A 257 4.14 -14.86 -22.41
CA PRO A 257 4.41 -13.55 -22.98
C PRO A 257 3.17 -12.64 -23.09
N LYS A 258 1.96 -13.21 -23.08
CA LYS A 258 0.68 -12.51 -23.17
C LYS A 258 -0.03 -12.33 -21.82
N MET A 259 0.65 -12.62 -20.70
CA MET A 259 0.05 -12.45 -19.39
C MET A 259 -0.33 -10.97 -19.19
N GLU A 260 -1.58 -10.75 -18.80
CA GLU A 260 -2.08 -9.43 -18.39
C GLU A 260 -1.39 -9.02 -17.10
N ILE A 261 -0.97 -7.75 -17.00
CA ILE A 261 -0.24 -7.25 -15.85
C ILE A 261 -1.04 -6.10 -15.23
N VAL A 262 -1.23 -6.19 -13.93
CA VAL A 262 -1.70 -5.10 -13.07
C VAL A 262 -0.52 -4.62 -12.24
N VAL A 263 -0.24 -3.32 -12.29
CA VAL A 263 0.74 -2.70 -11.39
C VAL A 263 0.06 -2.50 -10.05
N SER A 264 0.30 -3.42 -9.12
CA SER A 264 -0.44 -3.49 -7.85
C SER A 264 0.03 -2.50 -6.79
N GLN A 265 1.25 -1.97 -6.94
CA GLN A 265 1.82 -0.93 -6.10
C GLN A 265 2.87 -0.15 -6.90
N ILE A 266 2.78 1.18 -6.88
CA ILE A 266 3.79 2.11 -7.40
C ILE A 266 3.60 3.49 -6.75
N GLY A 267 4.68 4.16 -6.37
CA GLY A 267 4.59 5.48 -5.73
C GLY A 267 5.98 6.05 -5.40
N TRP A 268 6.00 7.08 -4.57
CA TRP A 268 7.22 7.70 -4.06
C TRP A 268 7.01 8.21 -2.64
N PRO A 269 7.87 7.85 -1.66
CA PRO A 269 7.71 8.33 -0.30
C PRO A 269 8.09 9.81 -0.18
N THR A 270 7.51 10.52 0.78
CA THR A 270 7.74 11.97 0.93
C THR A 270 8.62 12.36 2.12
N ASP A 271 9.10 11.38 2.88
CA ASP A 271 9.85 11.60 4.12
C ASP A 271 10.65 10.32 4.47
N GLY A 272 11.50 10.37 5.49
CA GLY A 272 12.19 9.21 6.06
C GLY A 272 13.35 8.64 5.25
N ALA A 273 13.73 9.26 4.12
CA ALA A 273 14.91 8.88 3.33
C ALA A 273 15.42 10.01 2.43
N ALA A 274 16.66 9.89 1.95
CA ALA A 274 17.20 10.80 0.93
C ALA A 274 16.33 10.81 -0.34
N ASN A 275 16.07 11.98 -0.91
CA ASN A 275 15.16 12.21 -2.05
C ASN A 275 13.68 11.84 -1.82
N ALA A 276 13.30 11.39 -0.63
CA ALA A 276 11.91 11.23 -0.24
C ALA A 276 11.39 12.59 0.25
N THR A 277 10.82 13.39 -0.65
CA THR A 277 10.23 14.69 -0.33
C THR A 277 8.92 14.84 -1.09
N SER A 278 7.99 15.67 -0.59
CA SER A 278 6.75 15.99 -1.33
C SER A 278 7.02 16.51 -2.74
N SER A 279 8.06 17.32 -2.95
CA SER A 279 8.40 17.85 -4.28
C SER A 279 8.91 16.76 -5.24
N THR A 280 9.74 15.83 -4.74
CA THR A 280 10.21 14.69 -5.54
C THR A 280 9.04 13.76 -5.90
N ALA A 281 8.19 13.45 -4.92
CA ALA A 281 7.01 12.63 -5.11
C ALA A 281 6.04 13.27 -6.11
N GLU A 282 5.82 14.59 -6.03
CA GLU A 282 5.00 15.32 -7.00
C GLU A 282 5.53 15.16 -8.43
N THR A 283 6.84 15.31 -8.61
CA THR A 283 7.49 15.19 -9.92
C THR A 283 7.32 13.78 -10.47
N PHE A 284 7.56 12.76 -9.64
CA PHE A 284 7.38 11.36 -10.01
C PHE A 284 5.93 11.07 -10.40
N MET A 285 4.98 11.48 -9.56
CA MET A 285 3.56 11.20 -9.76
C MET A 285 3.02 11.89 -11.01
N LYS A 286 3.38 13.15 -11.28
CA LYS A 286 3.03 13.83 -12.53
C LYS A 286 3.56 13.08 -13.75
N GLY A 287 4.85 12.70 -13.75
CA GLY A 287 5.45 11.95 -14.84
C GLY A 287 4.82 10.58 -15.07
N LEU A 288 4.51 9.85 -14.00
CA LEU A 288 3.80 8.56 -14.07
C LEU A 288 2.40 8.72 -14.65
N MET A 289 1.62 9.69 -14.16
CA MET A 289 0.25 9.90 -14.63
C MET A 289 0.22 10.35 -16.09
N GLU A 290 1.10 11.28 -16.49
CA GLU A 290 1.26 11.67 -17.90
C GLU A 290 1.59 10.47 -18.80
N HIS A 291 2.50 9.60 -18.35
CA HIS A 291 2.86 8.39 -19.07
C HIS A 291 1.66 7.43 -19.22
N LEU A 292 0.95 7.13 -18.13
CA LEU A 292 -0.22 6.25 -18.16
C LEU A 292 -1.36 6.82 -19.01
N HIS A 293 -1.64 8.13 -18.92
CA HIS A 293 -2.68 8.80 -19.71
C HIS A 293 -2.33 8.86 -21.21
N SER A 294 -1.05 8.91 -21.56
CA SER A 294 -0.61 8.86 -22.97
C SER A 294 -0.97 7.54 -23.67
N LYS A 295 -1.19 6.47 -22.90
CA LYS A 295 -1.45 5.11 -23.39
C LYS A 295 -0.39 4.62 -24.38
N SER A 296 0.84 5.13 -24.30
CA SER A 296 1.93 4.70 -25.17
C SER A 296 2.35 3.24 -24.94
N GLY A 297 2.02 2.69 -23.77
CA GLY A 297 2.62 1.46 -23.28
C GLY A 297 4.14 1.61 -23.13
N THR A 298 4.84 0.48 -23.17
CA THR A 298 6.30 0.41 -23.01
C THR A 298 6.97 0.05 -24.34
N PRO A 299 8.31 0.12 -24.46
CA PRO A 299 9.00 -0.34 -25.64
C PRO A 299 8.63 -1.78 -26.06
N LEU A 300 8.62 -2.76 -25.15
CA LEU A 300 8.25 -4.16 -25.47
C LEU A 300 6.75 -4.35 -25.74
N ARG A 301 5.88 -3.56 -25.11
CA ARG A 301 4.42 -3.58 -25.29
C ARG A 301 3.88 -2.22 -25.75
N PRO A 302 4.17 -1.80 -27.00
CA PRO A 302 3.77 -0.50 -27.49
C PRO A 302 2.26 -0.44 -27.70
N ARG A 303 1.62 0.63 -27.20
CA ARG A 303 0.17 0.86 -27.18
C ARG A 303 -0.62 -0.17 -26.37
N ASP A 304 0.05 -0.83 -25.44
CA ASP A 304 -0.52 -1.83 -24.53
C ASP A 304 -0.05 -1.55 -23.09
N PRO A 305 -0.56 -0.47 -22.46
CA PRO A 305 -0.23 -0.13 -21.08
C PRO A 305 -0.81 -1.17 -20.09
N PRO A 306 -0.40 -1.14 -18.80
CA PRO A 306 -1.02 -1.98 -17.78
C PRO A 306 -2.54 -1.80 -17.73
N SER A 307 -3.28 -2.87 -17.45
CA SER A 307 -4.75 -2.82 -17.39
C SER A 307 -5.26 -2.05 -16.17
N GLU A 308 -4.52 -2.13 -15.07
CA GLU A 308 -4.76 -1.34 -13.85
C GLU A 308 -3.42 -0.95 -13.22
N THR A 309 -3.40 0.23 -12.59
CA THR A 309 -2.27 0.71 -11.81
C THR A 309 -2.76 1.25 -10.47
N TYR A 310 -2.24 0.71 -9.37
CA TYR A 310 -2.58 1.10 -8.01
C TYR A 310 -1.45 1.92 -7.40
N ILE A 311 -1.76 3.18 -7.08
CA ILE A 311 -0.82 4.09 -6.43
C ILE A 311 -0.63 3.65 -4.98
N PHE A 312 0.62 3.61 -4.53
CA PHE A 312 1.01 3.21 -3.18
C PHE A 312 1.56 4.44 -2.43
N SER A 313 0.86 4.95 -1.42
CA SER A 313 -0.48 4.59 -0.89
C SER A 313 -1.38 5.82 -0.74
N LEU A 314 -2.63 5.63 -0.32
CA LEU A 314 -3.56 6.74 -0.12
C LEU A 314 -3.15 7.63 1.06
N LEU A 315 -2.88 7.04 2.23
CA LEU A 315 -2.59 7.72 3.49
C LEU A 315 -1.21 7.29 4.01
N ASP A 316 -0.55 8.17 4.75
CA ASP A 316 0.60 7.80 5.60
C ASP A 316 0.17 6.85 6.73
N GLU A 317 1.06 5.92 7.10
CA GLU A 317 0.76 4.79 8.00
C GLU A 317 1.78 4.72 9.14
N ASP A 318 1.52 5.43 10.24
CA ASP A 318 2.48 5.61 11.36
C ASP A 318 2.77 4.35 12.17
N GLN A 319 2.02 3.27 11.97
CA GLN A 319 2.26 1.94 12.57
C GLN A 319 2.84 0.93 11.58
N ARG A 320 3.07 1.31 10.32
CA ARG A 320 3.70 0.41 9.35
C ARG A 320 5.10 0.01 9.80
N SER A 321 5.47 -1.23 9.53
CA SER A 321 6.82 -1.75 9.82
C SER A 321 7.87 -0.93 9.08
N VAL A 322 8.91 -0.52 9.80
CA VAL A 322 10.06 0.23 9.25
C VAL A 322 11.26 -0.68 8.95
N SER A 323 11.05 -2.00 8.92
CA SER A 323 12.12 -2.99 8.73
C SER A 323 12.91 -2.83 7.43
N THR A 324 12.28 -2.28 6.39
CA THR A 324 12.89 -1.98 5.08
C THR A 324 13.39 -0.53 4.98
N GLY A 325 12.99 0.33 5.91
CA GLY A 325 13.44 1.72 6.02
C GLY A 325 12.39 2.62 6.67
N ASN A 326 12.84 3.78 7.16
CA ASN A 326 11.96 4.75 7.82
C ASN A 326 10.97 5.43 6.85
N PHE A 327 11.24 5.41 5.55
CA PHE A 327 10.36 5.91 4.51
C PHE A 327 9.04 5.12 4.38
N GLU A 328 8.96 3.90 4.94
CA GLU A 328 7.75 3.06 4.86
C GLU A 328 6.50 3.75 5.40
N ARG A 329 6.63 4.65 6.36
CA ARG A 329 5.48 5.34 6.95
C ARG A 329 4.96 6.52 6.13
N HIS A 330 5.62 6.84 5.00
CA HIS A 330 5.49 8.12 4.29
C HIS A 330 5.12 8.01 2.81
N TRP A 331 4.52 6.89 2.40
CA TRP A 331 4.09 6.65 1.01
C TRP A 331 2.76 7.33 0.64
N GLY A 332 2.05 7.88 1.62
CA GLY A 332 0.75 8.50 1.40
C GLY A 332 0.83 9.63 0.39
N VAL A 333 -0.11 9.64 -0.55
CA VAL A 333 -0.48 10.83 -1.33
C VAL A 333 -1.03 11.92 -0.41
N PHE A 334 -1.78 11.50 0.60
CA PHE A 334 -2.28 12.33 1.67
C PHE A 334 -1.57 11.98 2.99
N THR A 335 -1.49 12.94 3.90
CA THR A 335 -1.14 12.70 5.30
C THR A 335 -2.17 11.78 5.97
N PHE A 336 -1.88 11.28 7.18
CA PHE A 336 -2.75 10.36 7.93
C PHE A 336 -4.20 10.89 8.13
N ASP A 337 -4.37 12.22 8.11
CA ASP A 337 -5.63 12.94 8.27
C ASP A 337 -6.28 13.35 6.93
N GLY A 338 -5.76 12.86 5.80
CA GLY A 338 -6.35 13.06 4.48
C GLY A 338 -6.08 14.44 3.86
N GLN A 339 -5.02 15.14 4.27
CA GLN A 339 -4.58 16.38 3.64
C GLN A 339 -3.54 16.09 2.54
N ALA A 340 -3.68 16.68 1.37
CA ALA A 340 -2.83 16.41 0.22
C ALA A 340 -1.39 16.89 0.49
N LYS A 341 -0.41 16.01 0.25
CA LYS A 341 1.01 16.33 0.48
C LYS A 341 1.67 17.04 -0.69
N TYR A 342 1.08 16.91 -1.88
CA TYR A 342 1.56 17.46 -3.15
C TYR A 342 0.44 17.43 -4.21
N HIS A 343 0.65 18.09 -5.34
CA HIS A 343 -0.39 18.26 -6.37
C HIS A 343 -0.19 17.32 -7.55
N PHE A 344 -1.17 16.46 -7.84
CA PHE A 344 -1.28 15.75 -9.13
C PHE A 344 -2.73 15.35 -9.41
N ASP A 345 -2.98 14.84 -10.61
CA ASP A 345 -4.29 14.41 -11.06
C ASP A 345 -4.35 12.89 -11.24
N PHE A 346 -5.28 12.21 -10.56
CA PHE A 346 -5.58 10.80 -10.82
C PHE A 346 -6.18 10.60 -12.24
N ILE A 347 -6.88 11.60 -12.76
CA ILE A 347 -7.52 11.58 -14.08
C ILE A 347 -7.11 12.84 -14.85
N GLN A 348 -6.68 12.66 -16.11
CA GLN A 348 -6.25 13.79 -16.93
C GLN A 348 -7.31 14.89 -16.99
N GLY A 349 -6.93 16.12 -16.60
CA GLY A 349 -7.82 17.28 -16.61
C GLY A 349 -8.76 17.40 -15.40
N SER A 350 -8.52 16.66 -14.31
CA SER A 350 -9.19 16.89 -13.03
C SER A 350 -8.72 18.20 -12.36
N LYS A 351 -9.43 18.60 -11.30
CA LYS A 351 -8.98 19.65 -10.38
C LYS A 351 -7.91 19.07 -9.46
N ASN A 352 -7.13 19.94 -8.82
CA ASN A 352 -6.24 19.59 -7.70
C ASN A 352 -6.92 18.63 -6.71
N LEU A 353 -6.11 17.80 -6.07
CA LEU A 353 -6.56 16.87 -5.02
C LEU A 353 -7.42 17.60 -3.98
N VAL A 354 -8.49 16.93 -3.58
CA VAL A 354 -9.45 17.41 -2.59
C VAL A 354 -9.13 16.79 -1.25
N ASP A 355 -8.88 17.61 -0.24
CA ASP A 355 -8.61 17.18 1.13
C ASP A 355 -9.83 16.57 1.81
N ALA A 356 -9.60 15.70 2.79
CA ALA A 356 -10.64 15.19 3.67
C ALA A 356 -11.29 16.34 4.45
N GLN A 357 -12.63 16.32 4.52
CA GLN A 357 -13.42 17.37 5.14
C GLN A 357 -14.02 16.94 6.48
N ASN A 358 -14.11 17.87 7.43
CA ASN A 358 -14.66 17.65 8.77
C ASN A 358 -13.90 16.54 9.52
N VAL A 359 -12.57 16.62 9.51
CA VAL A 359 -11.69 15.71 10.25
C VAL A 359 -11.68 16.13 11.72
N GLU A 360 -11.93 15.18 12.62
CA GLU A 360 -11.92 15.43 14.06
C GLU A 360 -10.54 15.13 14.64
N TYR A 361 -9.89 16.14 15.20
CA TYR A 361 -8.59 16.02 15.86
C TYR A 361 -8.76 15.93 17.38
N LEU A 362 -7.73 15.41 18.05
CA LEU A 362 -7.52 15.65 19.48
C LEU A 362 -7.32 17.16 19.74
N PRO A 363 -7.45 17.63 21.00
CA PRO A 363 -7.20 19.02 21.34
C PRO A 363 -5.81 19.50 20.87
N SER A 364 -5.69 20.76 20.45
CA SER A 364 -4.42 21.38 20.05
C SER A 364 -3.48 21.56 21.26
N LYS A 365 -2.82 20.47 21.64
CA LYS A 365 -1.86 20.34 22.73
C LYS A 365 -0.71 19.47 22.27
N TRP A 366 0.49 19.78 22.76
CA TRP A 366 1.71 19.07 22.43
C TRP A 366 2.49 18.74 23.69
N CYS A 367 3.30 17.70 23.64
CA CYS A 367 4.30 17.41 24.67
C CYS A 367 5.68 17.87 24.21
N VAL A 368 6.29 18.79 24.95
CA VAL A 368 7.63 19.31 24.66
C VAL A 368 8.56 19.10 25.85
N VAL A 369 9.86 19.27 25.64
CA VAL A 369 10.84 19.19 26.74
C VAL A 369 10.62 20.31 27.76
N ASN A 370 10.68 19.94 29.05
CA ASN A 370 10.67 20.86 30.16
C ASN A 370 12.08 21.36 30.46
N ASN A 371 12.44 22.52 29.89
CA ASN A 371 13.77 23.13 30.06
C ASN A 371 14.12 23.56 31.50
N ASN A 372 13.18 23.45 32.45
CA ASN A 372 13.41 23.77 33.87
C ASN A 372 13.88 22.56 34.70
N LYS A 373 14.21 21.44 34.06
CA LYS A 373 14.64 20.19 34.71
C LYS A 373 16.07 19.81 34.30
N ASP A 374 16.64 18.86 35.04
CA ASP A 374 17.87 18.19 34.62
C ASP A 374 17.60 17.33 33.39
N LEU A 375 18.15 17.72 32.24
CA LEU A 375 17.93 17.08 30.95
C LEU A 375 18.91 15.93 30.65
N SER A 376 19.71 15.50 31.64
CA SER A 376 20.70 14.43 31.47
C SER A 376 20.09 13.11 30.93
N ASN A 377 18.82 12.82 31.27
CA ASN A 377 18.10 11.61 30.82
C ASN A 377 17.18 11.84 29.62
N ALA A 378 17.13 13.05 29.06
CA ALA A 378 16.16 13.40 28.02
C ALA A 378 16.39 12.61 26.72
N THR A 379 17.65 12.39 26.33
CA THR A 379 17.99 11.60 25.14
C THR A 379 17.62 10.12 25.30
N ALA A 380 17.80 9.54 26.48
CA ALA A 380 17.37 8.15 26.72
C ALA A 380 15.84 8.02 26.66
N SER A 381 15.14 8.98 27.27
CA SER A 381 13.68 9.02 27.27
C SER A 381 13.10 9.22 25.86
N SER A 382 13.76 10.00 25.00
CA SER A 382 13.31 10.15 23.61
C SER A 382 13.49 8.89 22.79
N LEU A 383 14.56 8.11 23.02
CA LEU A 383 14.75 6.82 22.35
C LEU A 383 13.66 5.82 22.77
N GLU A 384 13.28 5.80 24.05
CA GLU A 384 12.18 4.98 24.54
C GLU A 384 10.84 5.41 23.90
N ALA A 385 10.55 6.71 23.88
CA ALA A 385 9.37 7.26 23.22
C ALA A 385 9.29 6.82 21.74
N CYS A 386 10.40 6.91 21.00
CA CYS A 386 10.48 6.50 19.60
C CYS A 386 10.39 5.00 19.37
N SER A 387 10.65 4.16 20.38
CA SER A 387 10.45 2.71 20.27
C SER A 387 8.97 2.31 20.31
N LEU A 388 8.11 3.20 20.79
CA LEU A 388 6.66 3.01 20.99
C LEU A 388 5.82 4.02 20.20
N ALA A 389 6.45 4.82 19.34
CA ALA A 389 5.78 5.86 18.55
C ALA A 389 6.47 6.08 17.20
N ASP A 390 5.95 7.00 16.39
CA ASP A 390 6.53 7.33 15.09
C ASP A 390 7.49 8.51 15.15
N CYS A 391 8.78 8.20 15.17
CA CYS A 391 9.86 9.18 15.09
C CYS A 391 10.58 9.17 13.73
N THR A 392 10.04 8.50 12.72
CA THR A 392 10.75 8.28 11.45
C THR A 392 11.14 9.58 10.74
N ALA A 393 10.38 10.66 10.91
CA ALA A 393 10.70 11.99 10.37
C ALA A 393 12.00 12.61 10.93
N LEU A 394 12.48 12.16 12.10
CA LEU A 394 13.77 12.59 12.67
C LEU A 394 14.98 11.94 11.96
N SER A 395 14.73 10.93 11.14
CA SER A 395 15.81 10.18 10.48
C SER A 395 16.48 11.02 9.38
N PRO A 396 17.75 10.73 9.02
CA PRO A 396 18.41 11.42 7.92
C PRO A 396 17.58 11.40 6.63
N GLY A 397 17.37 12.59 6.05
CA GLY A 397 16.53 12.78 4.86
C GLY A 397 15.04 13.02 5.17
N GLY A 398 14.63 12.95 6.44
CA GLY A 398 13.27 13.26 6.84
C GLY A 398 13.01 14.74 7.13
N SER A 399 11.75 15.14 7.21
CA SER A 399 11.35 16.54 7.36
C SER A 399 11.80 17.16 8.67
N CYS A 400 12.00 16.36 9.72
CA CYS A 400 12.51 16.78 11.02
C CYS A 400 13.99 16.44 11.26
N SER A 401 14.76 16.04 10.23
CA SER A 401 16.14 15.58 10.43
C SER A 401 17.09 16.66 10.95
N ASN A 402 16.77 17.94 10.71
CA ASN A 402 17.63 19.09 11.02
C ASN A 402 17.19 19.86 12.28
N ILE A 403 16.15 19.39 12.99
CA ILE A 403 15.71 20.06 14.21
C ILE A 403 16.80 19.93 15.29
N SER A 404 17.16 21.06 15.92
CA SER A 404 18.21 21.10 16.93
C SER A 404 17.75 20.49 18.26
N TRP A 405 18.71 20.17 19.13
CA TRP A 405 18.42 19.83 20.51
C TRP A 405 17.95 21.10 21.28
N PRO A 406 16.91 21.03 22.13
CA PRO A 406 16.11 19.86 22.53
C PRO A 406 14.82 19.65 21.71
N GLY A 407 14.69 20.28 20.54
CA GLY A 407 13.53 20.14 19.65
C GLY A 407 13.33 18.71 19.14
N ASN A 408 14.41 17.98 18.83
CA ASN A 408 14.33 16.57 18.44
C ASN A 408 13.74 15.67 19.55
N ILE A 409 14.07 15.94 20.81
CA ILE A 409 13.49 15.25 21.97
C ILE A 409 12.02 15.62 22.12
N SER A 410 11.69 16.90 21.93
CA SER A 410 10.29 17.36 21.95
C SER A 410 9.46 16.66 20.88
N TYR A 411 10.02 16.42 19.69
CA TYR A 411 9.33 15.68 18.62
C TYR A 411 8.99 14.25 19.05
N ALA A 412 9.97 13.55 19.63
CA ALA A 412 9.78 12.20 20.14
C ALA A 412 8.71 12.14 21.25
N PHE A 413 8.79 13.07 22.20
CA PHE A 413 7.80 13.19 23.27
C PHE A 413 6.41 13.48 22.74
N ASN A 414 6.28 14.39 21.77
CA ASN A 414 5.00 14.68 21.16
C ASN A 414 4.45 13.47 20.39
N SER A 415 5.27 12.81 19.57
CA SER A 415 4.81 11.63 18.81
C SER A 415 4.23 10.56 19.75
N TYR A 416 4.95 10.23 20.83
CA TYR A 416 4.45 9.30 21.84
C TYR A 416 3.19 9.81 22.54
N TYR A 417 3.19 11.07 23.01
CA TYR A 417 2.04 11.69 23.67
C TYR A 417 0.76 11.62 22.83
N GLN A 418 0.87 11.94 21.54
CA GLN A 418 -0.27 11.93 20.62
C GLN A 418 -0.76 10.51 20.34
N GLN A 419 0.14 9.55 20.14
CA GLN A 419 -0.23 8.15 19.93
C GLN A 419 -0.81 7.48 21.19
N HIS A 420 -0.65 8.10 22.36
CA HIS A 420 -1.22 7.67 23.65
C HIS A 420 -2.38 8.58 24.08
N ASN A 421 -3.20 9.03 23.13
CA ASN A 421 -4.44 9.77 23.35
C ASN A 421 -4.27 11.03 24.23
N GLN A 422 -3.11 11.69 24.16
CA GLN A 422 -2.81 12.88 24.95
C GLN A 422 -2.95 12.70 26.48
N SER A 423 -2.77 11.48 26.99
CA SER A 423 -2.76 11.20 28.44
C SER A 423 -1.72 12.07 29.16
N ALA A 424 -2.06 12.60 30.33
CA ALA A 424 -1.11 13.40 31.11
C ALA A 424 0.17 12.61 31.44
N ASP A 425 0.03 11.31 31.71
CA ASP A 425 1.15 10.43 32.04
C ASP A 425 2.07 10.19 30.84
N SER A 426 1.54 10.19 29.61
CA SER A 426 2.35 10.00 28.39
C SER A 426 3.19 11.23 28.01
N CYS A 427 3.04 12.34 28.74
CA CYS A 427 3.95 13.49 28.63
C CYS A 427 4.88 13.63 29.85
N ASN A 428 4.84 12.72 30.83
CA ASN A 428 5.60 12.90 32.06
C ASN A 428 7.10 12.69 31.84
N PHE A 429 7.51 11.54 31.29
CA PHE A 429 8.93 11.15 31.08
C PHE A 429 9.83 11.45 32.31
N GLY A 430 9.38 11.12 33.53
CA GLY A 430 10.11 11.42 34.75
C GLY A 430 10.17 12.93 35.09
N GLY A 431 9.20 13.71 34.64
CA GLY A 431 9.11 15.16 34.74
C GLY A 431 9.83 15.92 33.62
N LEU A 432 10.43 15.22 32.66
CA LEU A 432 11.17 15.82 31.55
C LEU A 432 10.27 16.39 30.46
N GLY A 433 9.00 15.96 30.38
CA GLY A 433 8.03 16.53 29.44
C GLY A 433 7.13 17.58 30.09
N LEU A 434 6.58 18.46 29.24
CA LEU A 434 5.67 19.53 29.58
C LEU A 434 4.59 19.64 28.50
N ILE A 435 3.32 19.63 28.91
CA ILE A 435 2.21 19.87 27.99
C ILE A 435 2.12 21.37 27.69
N THR A 436 2.05 21.71 26.42
CA THR A 436 1.90 23.09 25.92
C THR A 436 0.74 23.20 24.94
N THR A 437 0.17 24.39 24.81
CA THR A 437 -0.81 24.77 23.78
C THR A 437 -0.18 25.62 22.67
N VAL A 438 1.14 25.83 22.72
CA VAL A 438 1.91 26.53 21.68
C VAL A 438 2.45 25.49 20.72
N ASP A 439 2.10 25.59 19.45
CA ASP A 439 2.59 24.70 18.39
C ASP A 439 4.12 24.78 18.28
N PRO A 440 4.85 23.68 18.54
CA PRO A 440 6.32 23.66 18.48
C PRO A 440 6.87 23.37 17.08
N SER A 441 6.02 23.27 16.05
CA SER A 441 6.44 23.03 14.66
C SER A 441 7.38 24.11 14.14
N VAL A 442 8.40 23.71 13.37
CA VAL A 442 9.40 24.60 12.77
C VAL A 442 9.61 24.24 11.31
N ASP A 443 9.60 25.25 10.43
CA ASP A 443 9.75 25.09 8.98
C ASP A 443 8.84 23.98 8.39
N ASN A 444 9.45 22.91 7.86
CA ASN A 444 8.77 21.73 7.33
C ASN A 444 8.58 20.61 8.37
N CYS A 445 9.19 20.71 9.55
CA CYS A 445 9.03 19.74 10.63
C CYS A 445 7.73 20.00 11.41
N ARG A 446 6.72 19.17 11.15
CA ARG A 446 5.39 19.29 11.75
C ARG A 446 5.23 18.39 12.97
N PHE A 447 4.83 18.98 14.08
CA PHE A 447 4.43 18.26 15.27
C PHE A 447 2.94 17.97 15.19
N SER A 448 2.60 16.79 14.68
CA SER A 448 1.21 16.42 14.42
C SER A 448 0.38 16.39 15.71
N VAL A 449 -0.92 16.69 15.54
CA VAL A 449 -1.97 16.38 16.51
C VAL A 449 -2.75 15.21 15.94
N GLN A 450 -2.89 14.12 16.70
CA GLN A 450 -3.54 12.91 16.20
C GLN A 450 -5.06 13.08 16.07
N LEU A 451 -5.69 12.19 15.30
CA LEU A 451 -7.15 12.18 15.13
C LEU A 451 -7.85 11.72 16.39
N ARG A 452 -9.09 12.20 16.58
CA ARG A 452 -9.97 11.64 17.60
C ARG A 452 -10.55 10.33 17.06
N THR A 453 -10.12 9.21 17.62
CA THR A 453 -10.70 7.90 17.32
C THR A 453 -11.89 7.60 18.23
N SER A 454 -12.86 6.83 17.73
CA SER A 454 -13.93 6.32 18.56
C SER A 454 -13.39 5.15 19.39
N LEU A 455 -13.73 5.08 20.68
CA LEU A 455 -13.26 4.01 21.60
C LEU A 455 -13.66 2.59 21.12
N SER A 456 -14.57 2.48 20.16
CA SER A 456 -15.02 1.25 19.52
C SER A 456 -13.95 0.59 18.64
N ASP A 457 -13.02 1.38 18.09
CA ASP A 457 -12.02 0.90 17.11
C ASP A 457 -10.80 0.25 17.78
N PHE A 458 -10.63 0.45 19.10
CA PHE A 458 -9.47 -0.02 19.87
C PHE A 458 -9.62 -1.45 20.46
N LEU A 459 -10.70 -2.18 20.17
CA LEU A 459 -10.89 -3.52 20.75
C LEU A 459 -10.08 -4.63 20.05
N TYR A 460 -9.34 -4.33 18.98
CA TYR A 460 -8.64 -5.37 18.19
C TYR A 460 -7.18 -5.70 18.53
N PRO A 461 -6.36 -4.89 19.25
CA PRO A 461 -5.06 -5.37 19.74
C PRO A 461 -5.17 -6.22 21.02
N ALA A 462 -6.33 -6.25 21.69
CA ALA A 462 -6.52 -7.00 22.93
C ALA A 462 -6.41 -8.53 22.75
N TYR A 463 -6.50 -9.04 21.52
CA TYR A 463 -6.30 -10.46 21.25
C TYR A 463 -4.82 -10.87 21.27
N LEU A 464 -3.85 -9.96 21.15
CA LEU A 464 -2.42 -10.33 21.25
C LEU A 464 -1.94 -10.41 22.71
N THR A 465 -2.49 -9.58 23.60
CA THR A 465 -2.13 -9.58 25.03
C THR A 465 -2.74 -10.76 25.78
N GLN A 466 -3.91 -11.25 25.38
CA GLN A 466 -4.49 -12.46 25.95
C GLN A 466 -3.68 -13.73 25.65
N TRP A 467 -3.03 -13.83 24.48
CA TRP A 467 -2.20 -14.99 24.16
C TRP A 467 -0.85 -14.96 24.87
N MET A 468 -0.26 -13.76 25.09
CA MET A 468 0.98 -13.62 25.85
C MET A 468 0.79 -13.95 27.32
N THR A 469 -0.34 -13.58 27.93
CA THR A 469 -0.65 -13.95 29.33
C THR A 469 -0.91 -15.45 29.51
N LEU A 470 -1.54 -16.12 28.52
CA LEU A 470 -1.73 -17.57 28.53
C LEU A 470 -0.41 -18.35 28.32
N LEU A 471 0.53 -17.81 27.53
CA LEU A 471 1.85 -18.44 27.33
C LEU A 471 2.74 -18.32 28.58
N VAL A 472 2.72 -17.15 29.24
CA VAL A 472 3.51 -16.91 30.45
C VAL A 472 2.98 -17.72 31.63
N THR A 473 1.66 -17.87 31.76
CA THR A 473 1.07 -18.69 32.83
C THR A 473 1.31 -20.18 32.65
N THR A 474 1.30 -20.69 31.41
CA THR A 474 1.62 -22.10 31.12
C THR A 474 3.10 -22.43 31.33
N ILE A 475 4.01 -21.50 31.00
CA ILE A 475 5.45 -21.65 31.28
C ILE A 475 5.72 -21.63 32.79
N LEU A 476 5.10 -20.72 33.55
CA LEU A 476 5.23 -20.66 35.02
C LEU A 476 4.66 -21.90 35.72
N LEU A 477 3.51 -22.42 35.26
CA LEU A 477 2.92 -23.66 35.79
C LEU A 477 3.77 -24.90 35.45
N SER A 478 4.45 -24.93 34.30
CA SER A 478 5.36 -26.03 33.94
C SER A 478 6.67 -26.04 34.74
N LEU A 479 7.14 -24.88 35.19
CA LEU A 479 8.36 -24.74 36.00
C LEU A 479 8.13 -25.13 37.47
N THR A 480 6.91 -24.98 38.00
CA THR A 480 6.57 -25.40 39.38
C THR A 480 6.36 -26.91 39.54
N ILE A 481 6.29 -27.69 38.45
CA ILE A 481 6.13 -29.15 38.49
C ILE A 481 7.48 -29.88 38.54
N PHE A 482 8.61 -29.16 38.37
CA PHE A 482 9.97 -29.73 38.35
C PHE A 482 10.90 -29.22 39.47
N THR A 483 10.35 -28.77 40.60
CA THR A 483 11.11 -28.46 41.82
C THR A 483 10.57 -29.21 43.02
#